data_AF-A0A943MLM0-F1
#
_entry.id   AF-A0A943MLM0-F1
#
_cell.length_a   1.000
_cell.length_b   1.000
_cell.length_c   1.000
_cell.angle_alpha   90.00
_cell.angle_beta   90.00
_cell.angle_gamma   90.00
#
_symmetry.space_group_name_H-M   'P 1'
#
loop_
_entity.id
_entity.type
_entity.pdbx_description
1 polymer ?
#
loop_
_entity_poly.entity_id
_entity_poly.type
_entity_poly.pdbx_seq_one_letter_code
_entity_poly.pdbx_strand_id
1 'polypeptide(L)' 'MDYTGLKCPVCGKPFGTDDDIVVCPEYGAPYHRACYQQAG' A
#
# COMPACT_ATOMS: atom_id res chain seq x y z
N MET A 1 0.18 8.18 10.36
CA MET A 1 1.20 7.12 10.25
C MET A 1 1.64 7.15 8.81
N ASP A 2 2.83 7.70 8.56
CA ASP A 2 3.30 7.97 7.20
C ASP A 2 3.96 6.71 6.65
N TYR A 3 3.38 6.14 5.59
CA TYR A 3 3.93 4.97 4.90
C TYR A 3 4.89 5.36 3.77
N THR A 4 5.14 6.65 3.58
CA THR A 4 6.03 7.20 2.55
C THR A 4 7.41 6.53 2.60
N GLY A 5 7.88 6.06 1.45
CA GLY A 5 9.16 5.36 1.30
C GLY A 5 9.13 3.86 1.59
N LEU A 6 8.09 3.32 2.24
CA LEU A 6 7.88 1.87 2.31
C LEU A 6 7.46 1.33 0.95
N LYS A 7 7.78 0.06 0.66
CA LYS A 7 7.45 -0.57 -0.62
C LYS A 7 6.13 -1.31 -0.56
N CYS A 8 5.29 -1.08 -1.54
CA CYS A 8 4.08 -1.87 -1.72
C CYS A 8 4.47 -3.33 -2.06
N PRO A 9 3.95 -4.33 -1.32
CA PRO A 9 4.30 -5.73 -1.55
C PRO A 9 3.74 -6.30 -2.87
N VAL A 10 2.78 -5.62 -3.50
CA VAL A 10 2.19 -6.06 -4.78
C VAL A 10 3.01 -5.57 -5.97
N CYS A 11 3.31 -4.26 -6.03
CA CYS A 11 4.00 -3.67 -7.18
C CYS A 11 5.47 -3.35 -6.93
N GLY A 12 5.96 -3.48 -5.69
CA GLY A 12 7.35 -3.19 -5.30
C GLY A 12 7.74 -1.71 -5.27
N LYS A 13 6.84 -0.80 -5.68
CA LYS A 13 7.09 0.65 -5.72
C LYS A 13 7.01 1.25 -4.32
N PRO A 14 7.87 2.24 -4.00
CA PRO A 14 7.76 2.98 -2.76
C PRO A 14 6.49 3.83 -2.75
N PHE A 15 5.86 3.98 -1.59
CA PHE A 15 4.74 4.88 -1.40
C PHE A 15 5.20 6.33 -1.42
N GLY A 16 4.50 7.16 -2.19
CA GLY A 16 4.58 8.61 -2.13
C GLY A 16 3.64 9.21 -1.07
N THR A 17 3.81 10.50 -0.81
CA THR A 17 2.94 11.29 0.07
C THR A 17 1.53 11.50 -0.50
N ASP A 18 1.39 11.41 -1.82
CA ASP A 18 0.14 11.57 -2.55
C ASP A 18 -0.51 10.23 -2.93
N ASP A 19 0.15 9.11 -2.61
CA ASP A 19 -0.38 7.79 -2.92
C ASP A 19 -1.55 7.44 -1.99
N ASP A 20 -2.60 6.85 -2.56
CA ASP A 20 -3.71 6.32 -1.78
C ASP A 20 -3.32 4.95 -1.22
N ILE A 21 -3.08 4.91 0.09
CA ILE A 21 -2.57 3.74 0.80
C ILE A 21 -3.66 3.15 1.68
N VAL A 22 -3.90 1.86 1.52
CA VAL A 22 -4.82 1.08 2.34
C VAL A 22 -4.06 0.05 3.14
N VAL A 23 -4.49 -0.15 4.37
CA VAL A 23 -3.89 -1.16 5.27
C VAL A 23 -4.83 -2.35 5.31
N CYS A 24 -4.32 -3.54 5.00
CA CYS A 24 -5.12 -4.75 5.04
C CYS A 24 -5.58 -5.02 6.49
N PRO A 25 -6.89 -5.16 6.77
CA PRO A 25 -7.40 -5.33 8.12
C PRO A 25 -6.96 -6.66 8.78
N GLU A 26 -6.61 -7.67 7.97
CA GLU A 26 -6.19 -9.00 8.46
C GLU A 26 -4.71 -9.05 8.85
N TYR A 27 -3.84 -8.37 8.08
CA TYR A 27 -2.39 -8.49 8.20
C TYR A 27 -1.69 -7.19 8.61
N GLY A 28 -2.37 -6.05 8.57
CA GLY A 28 -1.80 -4.75 8.91
C GLY A 28 -0.76 -4.21 7.92
N ALA A 29 -0.54 -4.87 6.79
CA ALA A 29 0.41 -4.42 5.77
C ALA A 29 -0.18 -3.29 4.91
N PRO A 30 0.61 -2.26 4.54
CA PRO A 30 0.18 -1.18 3.65
C PRO A 30 0.28 -1.59 2.17
N TYR A 31 -0.69 -1.15 1.37
CA TYR A 31 -0.80 -1.40 -0.06
C TYR A 31 -1.28 -0.15 -0.78
N HIS A 32 -0.93 0.03 -2.06
CA HIS A 32 -1.61 1.03 -2.88
C HIS A 32 -3.06 0.58 -3.05
N ARG A 33 -4.03 1.48 -2.95
CA ARG A 33 -5.46 1.15 -3.12
C ARG A 33 -5.72 0.39 -4.40
N ALA A 34 -5.12 0.81 -5.51
CA ALA A 34 -5.21 0.12 -6.79
C ALA A 34 -4.63 -1.32 -6.74
N CYS A 35 -3.52 -1.52 -6.02
CA CYS A 35 -2.93 -2.84 -5.83
C CYS A 35 -3.78 -3.73 -4.93
N TYR A 36 -4.39 -3.16 -3.88
CA TYR A 36 -5.28 -3.89 -2.99
C TYR A 36 -6.56 -4.33 -3.72
N GLN A 37 -7.13 -3.47 -4.56
CA GLN A 37 -8.29 -3.81 -5.40
C GLN A 37 -7.99 -4.87 -6.46
N GLN A 38 -6.75 -4.94 -6.95
CA GLN A 38 -6.34 -5.95 -7.94
C GLN A 38 -6.04 -7.31 -7.33
N ALA A 39 -5.65 -7.35 -6.04
CA ALA A 39 -5.38 -8.59 -5.32
C ALA A 39 -6.66 -9.27 -4.80
N GLY A 40 -7.81 -8.58 -4.85
CA GLY A 40 -9.13 -9.07 -4.43
C GLY A 40 -9.98 -9.59 -5.58
#